data_AF-A0ABD1XJP4-F1
#
_entry.id   AF-A0ABD1XJP4-F1
#
_cell.length_a   1.000
_cell.length_b   1.000
_cell.length_c   1.000
_cell.angle_alpha   90.00
_cell.angle_beta   90.00
_cell.angle_gamma   90.00
#
_symmetry.space_group_name_H-M   'P 1'
#
loop_
_entity.id
_entity.type
_entity.pdbx_description
1 polymer ?
#
loop_
_entity_poly.entity_id
_entity_poly.type
_entity_poly.pdbx_seq_one_letter_code
_entity_poly.pdbx_strand_id
1 'polypeptide(L)'
;MVSSTGVLPDLSGYTRSVYEREYALITPESQVYTPVSGSSNSLCAFLITPAMGSHFSMCLAKMTSLQPFSKGVERLAKCHYTVADSCACHFDNGVTVAVVVSAVFVQSDGYAYLPPDSIHETRSKEPSMLLVFECRYTIEGSVRPELLLGMTHRQPLLDTPGKVFALRKLLTTSNAYDFNVHVMEFQPGEYLNEKVRYAALGRIRSRYILYKDVNRDPLFHPH
;
A
#
# COMPACT_ATOMS: atom_id res chain seq x y z
N MET A 1 7.57 19.89 -1.87
CA MET A 1 7.55 19.95 -3.34
C MET A 1 6.93 18.64 -3.79
N VAL A 2 5.63 18.64 -4.12
CA VAL A 2 5.02 17.45 -4.75
C VAL A 2 5.56 17.46 -6.17
N SER A 3 6.52 16.59 -6.45
CA SER A 3 7.02 16.37 -7.81
C SER A 3 5.98 15.52 -8.53
N SER A 4 4.86 16.14 -8.88
CA SER A 4 3.79 15.57 -9.70
C SER A 4 4.23 15.63 -11.16
N THR A 5 5.12 14.73 -11.60
CA THR A 5 5.60 14.67 -13.01
C THR A 5 6.03 16.03 -13.60
N GLY A 6 6.30 17.00 -12.72
CA GLY A 6 6.25 18.42 -13.03
C GLY A 6 7.66 18.87 -13.34
N VAL A 7 8.01 18.74 -14.61
CA VAL A 7 9.23 19.25 -15.23
C VAL A 7 10.49 18.83 -14.47
N LEU A 8 10.87 17.56 -14.64
CA LEU A 8 12.32 17.31 -14.68
C LEU A 8 12.83 18.11 -15.89
N PRO A 9 13.88 18.94 -15.75
CA PRO A 9 14.53 19.53 -16.92
C PRO A 9 14.94 18.40 -17.87
N ASP A 10 15.01 18.69 -19.17
CA ASP A 10 15.38 17.71 -20.20
C ASP A 10 16.82 17.20 -19.96
N LEU A 11 16.91 16.21 -19.09
CA LEU A 11 18.14 15.63 -18.56
C LEU A 11 18.10 14.15 -18.89
N SER A 12 18.74 13.80 -20.02
CA SER A 12 18.86 12.41 -20.46
C SER A 12 19.44 11.53 -19.34
N GLY A 13 18.71 10.47 -18.99
CA GLY A 13 19.12 9.50 -17.97
C GLY A 13 19.03 9.96 -16.51
N TYR A 14 18.54 11.17 -16.22
CA TYR A 14 18.40 11.64 -14.84
C TYR A 14 17.27 10.91 -14.10
N THR A 15 17.59 10.38 -12.91
CA THR A 15 16.61 9.86 -11.95
C THR A 15 17.06 10.13 -10.52
N ARG A 16 16.10 10.32 -9.61
CA ARG A 16 16.35 10.35 -8.16
C ARG A 16 16.21 8.97 -7.51
N SER A 17 15.88 7.95 -8.29
CA SER A 17 15.78 6.59 -7.79
C SER A 17 17.15 6.01 -7.48
N VAL A 18 17.23 5.24 -6.40
CA VAL A 18 18.43 4.60 -5.91
C VAL A 18 18.06 3.18 -5.45
N TYR A 19 18.85 2.19 -5.83
CA TYR A 19 18.73 0.81 -5.36
C TYR A 19 20.04 0.39 -4.72
N GLU A 20 20.00 0.11 -3.42
CA GLU A 20 21.14 -0.30 -2.61
C GLU A 20 20.87 -1.64 -1.95
N ARG A 21 21.91 -2.22 -1.36
CA ARG A 21 21.84 -3.54 -0.71
C ARG A 21 20.75 -3.64 0.36
N GLU A 22 20.53 -2.58 1.14
CA GLU A 22 19.64 -2.62 2.31
C GLU A 22 18.40 -1.72 2.18
N TYR A 23 18.33 -0.91 1.12
CA TYR A 23 17.20 -0.01 0.89
C TYR A 23 17.07 0.37 -0.58
N ALA A 24 15.87 0.83 -0.95
CA ALA A 24 15.63 1.45 -2.23
C ALA A 24 14.82 2.74 -2.05
N LEU A 25 15.15 3.76 -2.84
CA LEU A 25 14.34 4.94 -3.04
C LEU A 25 13.82 4.88 -4.48
N ILE A 26 12.51 4.71 -4.66
CA ILE A 26 11.90 4.60 -5.99
C ILE A 26 10.99 5.80 -6.19
N THR A 27 11.32 6.61 -7.19
CA THR A 27 10.65 7.88 -7.50
C THR A 27 9.76 7.75 -8.73
N PRO A 28 8.77 8.66 -8.90
CA PRO A 28 7.77 8.55 -9.97
C PRO A 28 8.35 8.37 -11.38
N GLU A 29 9.47 9.05 -11.68
CA GLU A 29 10.14 8.98 -12.97
C GLU A 29 10.74 7.59 -13.32
N SER A 30 10.88 6.69 -12.35
CA SER A 30 11.40 5.33 -12.57
C SER A 30 10.35 4.24 -12.44
N GLN A 31 9.06 4.60 -12.35
CA GLN A 31 7.97 3.63 -12.31
C GLN A 31 7.74 3.01 -13.69
N VAL A 32 7.90 1.69 -13.80
CA VAL A 32 7.64 0.95 -15.03
C VAL A 32 6.30 0.25 -14.92
N TYR A 33 5.33 0.68 -15.74
CA TYR A 33 3.98 0.12 -15.76
C TYR A 33 3.88 -1.00 -16.78
N THR A 34 3.47 -2.19 -16.33
CA THR A 34 3.28 -3.36 -17.21
C THR A 34 1.88 -3.97 -17.02
N PRO A 35 1.31 -4.57 -18.08
CA PRO A 35 0.11 -5.37 -17.94
C PRO A 35 0.35 -6.55 -17.01
N VAL A 36 -0.64 -6.88 -16.18
CA VAL A 36 -0.58 -8.04 -15.29
C VAL A 36 -1.46 -9.16 -15.82
N SER A 37 -0.95 -10.39 -15.78
CA SER A 37 -1.68 -11.58 -16.21
C SER A 37 -3.02 -11.73 -15.47
N GLY A 38 -4.06 -12.15 -16.19
CA GLY A 38 -5.41 -12.33 -15.64
C GLY A 38 -6.18 -11.03 -15.35
N SER A 39 -5.55 -9.86 -15.50
CA SER A 39 -6.17 -8.55 -15.24
C SER A 39 -6.45 -7.83 -16.55
N SER A 40 -7.67 -7.30 -16.72
CA SER A 40 -8.04 -6.55 -17.93
C SER A 40 -7.95 -5.04 -17.68
N ASN A 41 -7.37 -4.32 -18.65
CA ASN A 41 -7.23 -2.86 -18.62
C ASN A 41 -6.56 -2.34 -17.32
N SER A 42 -5.52 -3.04 -16.88
CA SER A 42 -4.78 -2.70 -15.67
C SER A 42 -3.28 -2.80 -15.89
N LEU A 43 -2.59 -1.78 -15.39
CA LEU A 43 -1.14 -1.70 -15.39
C LEU A 43 -0.64 -1.64 -13.96
N CYS A 44 0.37 -2.42 -13.63
CA CYS A 44 1.04 -2.33 -12.33
C CYS A 44 2.47 -1.86 -12.51
N ALA A 45 2.91 -0.96 -11.63
CA ALA A 45 4.31 -0.67 -11.41
C ALA A 45 4.71 -1.33 -10.08
N PHE A 46 5.44 -2.44 -10.17
CA PHE A 46 6.02 -3.12 -9.01
C PHE A 46 7.18 -2.27 -8.47
N LEU A 47 7.06 -1.85 -7.21
CA LEU A 47 8.05 -1.04 -6.51
C LEU A 47 8.95 -1.93 -5.65
N ILE A 48 8.37 -2.89 -4.93
CA ILE A 48 9.12 -3.84 -4.11
C ILE A 48 8.64 -5.24 -4.46
N THR A 49 9.57 -6.19 -4.58
CA THR A 49 9.27 -7.60 -4.79
C THR A 49 10.23 -8.48 -3.99
N PRO A 50 9.96 -9.78 -3.84
CA PRO A 50 10.89 -10.71 -3.20
C PRO A 50 12.26 -10.80 -3.89
N ALA A 51 12.38 -10.43 -5.16
CA ALA A 51 13.69 -10.36 -5.84
C ALA A 51 14.64 -9.31 -5.22
N MET A 52 14.10 -8.38 -4.42
CA MET A 52 14.85 -7.38 -3.66
C MET A 52 15.13 -7.83 -2.21
N GLY A 53 14.89 -9.09 -1.87
CA GLY A 53 15.10 -9.63 -0.51
C GLY A 53 13.97 -9.33 0.49
N SER A 54 12.81 -8.86 0.01
CA SER A 54 11.63 -8.64 0.84
C SER A 54 10.72 -9.87 0.92
N HIS A 55 9.84 -9.94 1.92
CA HIS A 55 8.84 -11.01 2.05
C HIS A 55 7.46 -10.61 1.50
N PHE A 56 7.36 -9.43 0.90
CA PHE A 56 6.12 -8.88 0.37
C PHE A 56 6.35 -8.28 -1.01
N SER A 57 5.27 -8.03 -1.73
CA SER A 57 5.27 -7.21 -2.94
C SER A 57 4.53 -5.92 -2.67
N MET A 58 5.05 -4.81 -3.21
CA MET A 58 4.40 -3.50 -3.22
C MET A 58 4.28 -3.02 -4.65
N CYS A 59 3.07 -2.66 -5.09
CA CYS A 59 2.89 -2.08 -6.42
C CYS A 59 1.87 -0.94 -6.43
N LEU A 60 2.04 -0.05 -7.41
CA LEU A 60 1.01 0.90 -7.81
C LEU A 60 0.23 0.31 -8.98
N ALA A 61 -1.06 0.06 -8.77
CA ALA A 61 -1.96 -0.47 -9.79
C ALA A 61 -2.83 0.65 -10.35
N LYS A 62 -2.67 0.98 -11.63
CA LYS A 62 -3.60 1.79 -12.42
C LYS A 62 -4.57 0.84 -13.08
N MET A 63 -5.83 0.83 -12.68
CA MET A 63 -6.67 -0.32 -12.99
C MET A 63 -8.16 -0.02 -13.22
N THR A 64 -8.75 -0.88 -14.05
CA THR A 64 -10.19 -1.17 -14.07
C THR A 64 -10.53 -2.63 -13.75
N SER A 65 -9.59 -3.58 -13.77
CA SER A 65 -9.73 -4.91 -13.13
C SER A 65 -8.40 -5.51 -12.71
N LEU A 66 -8.24 -5.96 -11.47
CA LEU A 66 -7.01 -6.49 -10.87
C LEU A 66 -7.30 -7.80 -10.11
N GLN A 67 -6.78 -8.91 -10.63
CA GLN A 67 -6.81 -10.21 -9.97
C GLN A 67 -5.69 -10.35 -8.93
N PRO A 68 -5.78 -11.30 -7.97
CA PRO A 68 -4.64 -11.73 -7.14
C PRO A 68 -3.42 -12.06 -8.00
N PHE A 69 -2.21 -11.66 -7.58
CA PHE A 69 -1.01 -12.01 -8.37
C PHE A 69 -0.64 -13.50 -8.24
N SER A 70 -1.06 -14.15 -7.17
CA SER A 70 -0.85 -15.59 -6.95
C SER A 70 -1.88 -16.18 -5.97
N LYS A 71 -1.93 -17.52 -5.84
CA LYS A 71 -2.74 -18.22 -4.81
C LYS A 71 -2.02 -18.19 -3.46
N GLY A 72 -2.75 -18.29 -2.34
CA GLY A 72 -2.16 -18.33 -0.99
C GLY A 72 -1.58 -16.99 -0.51
N VAL A 73 -1.86 -15.89 -1.21
CA VAL A 73 -1.46 -14.54 -0.78
C VAL A 73 -2.62 -13.82 -0.13
N GLU A 74 -2.31 -13.14 0.95
CA GLU A 74 -3.15 -12.10 1.51
C GLU A 74 -2.77 -10.74 0.91
N ARG A 75 -3.72 -9.81 0.92
CA ARG A 75 -3.58 -8.55 0.21
C ARG A 75 -4.15 -7.41 1.02
N LEU A 76 -3.41 -6.31 1.13
CA LEU A 76 -3.97 -5.01 1.52
C LEU A 76 -3.93 -4.06 0.33
N ALA A 77 -5.11 -3.66 -0.14
CA ALA A 77 -5.29 -2.67 -1.19
C ALA A 77 -5.78 -1.35 -0.58
N LYS A 78 -4.97 -0.29 -0.68
CA LYS A 78 -5.32 1.06 -0.23
C LYS A 78 -5.53 1.98 -1.44
N CYS A 79 -6.64 2.69 -1.47
CA CYS A 79 -6.89 3.70 -2.49
C CYS A 79 -5.98 4.92 -2.23
N HIS A 80 -5.14 5.26 -3.23
CA HIS A 80 -4.21 6.39 -3.14
C HIS A 80 -4.77 7.65 -3.81
N TYR A 81 -5.45 7.50 -4.94
CA TYR A 81 -5.98 8.63 -5.71
C TYR A 81 -7.11 8.21 -6.66
N THR A 82 -8.10 9.09 -6.81
CA THR A 82 -9.10 9.03 -7.89
C THR A 82 -9.27 10.38 -8.57
N VAL A 83 -9.56 10.35 -9.87
CA VAL A 83 -9.87 11.55 -10.67
C VAL A 83 -11.30 12.07 -10.43
N ALA A 84 -12.09 11.39 -9.59
CA ALA A 84 -13.41 11.83 -9.13
C ALA A 84 -13.47 11.77 -7.59
N ASP A 85 -14.33 12.60 -6.97
CA ASP A 85 -14.65 12.65 -5.53
C ASP A 85 -15.25 11.34 -4.95
N SER A 86 -15.09 10.24 -5.67
CA SER A 86 -15.38 8.90 -5.23
C SER A 86 -14.41 7.96 -5.95
N CYS A 87 -13.42 7.46 -5.21
CA CYS A 87 -13.13 6.05 -5.39
C CYS A 87 -14.34 5.32 -4.81
N ALA A 88 -14.74 4.26 -5.44
CA ALA A 88 -15.66 3.30 -4.84
C ALA A 88 -14.99 1.96 -5.04
N CYS A 89 -15.47 0.93 -4.35
CA CYS A 89 -15.34 -0.42 -4.86
C CYS A 89 -16.76 -0.95 -4.99
N HIS A 90 -17.53 -0.51 -6.00
CA HIS A 90 -18.94 -0.96 -6.17
C HIS A 90 -18.99 -2.08 -7.14
N PHE A 91 -19.42 -3.25 -6.65
CA PHE A 91 -20.31 -4.03 -7.49
C PHE A 91 -21.53 -3.15 -7.73
N ASP A 92 -21.57 -2.62 -8.95
CA ASP A 92 -22.53 -1.69 -9.55
C ASP A 92 -23.23 -0.73 -8.54
N ASN A 93 -22.77 0.51 -8.32
CA ASN A 93 -22.45 1.53 -9.31
C ASN A 93 -21.09 2.21 -9.13
N GLY A 94 -20.00 1.53 -9.52
CA GLY A 94 -18.67 2.13 -9.63
C GLY A 94 -17.57 1.30 -8.99
N VAL A 95 -16.93 0.33 -9.68
CA VAL A 95 -15.71 -0.41 -9.27
C VAL A 95 -15.95 -1.81 -8.57
N THR A 96 -16.40 -2.87 -9.28
CA THR A 96 -16.85 -4.20 -8.75
C THR A 96 -15.76 -5.16 -8.22
N VAL A 97 -15.86 -5.74 -7.00
CA VAL A 97 -14.85 -6.71 -6.48
C VAL A 97 -15.35 -8.10 -6.04
N ALA A 98 -15.48 -9.09 -6.95
CA ALA A 98 -16.13 -10.41 -6.72
C ALA A 98 -15.61 -11.30 -5.55
N VAL A 99 -16.11 -11.08 -4.33
CA VAL A 99 -16.13 -12.08 -3.23
C VAL A 99 -17.59 -12.44 -2.92
N VAL A 100 -17.88 -13.74 -2.85
CA VAL A 100 -19.17 -14.45 -3.04
C VAL A 100 -20.36 -14.02 -2.15
N VAL A 101 -20.31 -12.98 -1.31
CA VAL A 101 -21.48 -12.68 -0.45
C VAL A 101 -21.87 -11.22 -0.20
N SER A 102 -21.09 -10.17 -0.57
CA SER A 102 -21.56 -8.76 -0.49
C SER A 102 -20.59 -7.76 -1.13
N ALA A 103 -21.12 -6.69 -1.72
CA ALA A 103 -20.37 -5.60 -2.35
C ALA A 103 -19.93 -4.53 -1.34
N VAL A 104 -18.68 -4.04 -1.38
CA VAL A 104 -18.21 -3.04 -0.39
C VAL A 104 -17.29 -1.96 -0.94
N PHE A 105 -17.58 -0.71 -0.58
CA PHE A 105 -16.96 0.55 -0.97
C PHE A 105 -15.61 0.88 -0.35
N VAL A 106 -14.59 1.10 -1.19
CA VAL A 106 -13.39 1.84 -0.78
C VAL A 106 -13.34 3.19 -1.48
N GLN A 107 -13.55 4.24 -0.70
CA GLN A 107 -13.39 5.63 -1.14
C GLN A 107 -11.93 6.08 -1.07
N SER A 108 -11.66 7.29 -1.54
CA SER A 108 -10.36 7.92 -1.33
C SER A 108 -9.99 7.83 0.15
N ASP A 109 -8.73 7.46 0.42
CA ASP A 109 -8.20 7.18 1.77
C ASP A 109 -8.73 5.92 2.47
N GLY A 110 -9.63 5.18 1.81
CA GLY A 110 -10.08 3.86 2.22
C GLY A 110 -9.07 2.75 1.90
N TYR A 111 -9.25 1.60 2.54
CA TYR A 111 -8.49 0.39 2.28
C TYR A 111 -9.32 -0.87 2.53
N ALA A 112 -8.91 -1.96 1.89
CA ALA A 112 -9.43 -3.30 2.09
C ALA A 112 -8.26 -4.26 2.37
N TYR A 113 -8.40 -5.10 3.40
CA TYR A 113 -7.58 -6.27 3.62
C TYR A 113 -8.37 -7.52 3.24
N LEU A 114 -7.73 -8.36 2.45
CA LEU A 114 -8.28 -9.58 1.88
C LEU A 114 -7.46 -10.76 2.44
N PRO A 115 -8.11 -11.65 3.21
CA PRO A 115 -7.47 -12.84 3.78
C PRO A 115 -6.82 -13.73 2.72
N PRO A 116 -5.86 -14.59 3.11
CA PRO A 116 -5.29 -15.56 2.19
C PRO A 116 -6.37 -16.47 1.61
N ASP A 117 -6.18 -16.89 0.37
CA ASP A 117 -7.10 -17.77 -0.39
C ASP A 117 -8.52 -17.22 -0.59
N SER A 118 -8.75 -15.95 -0.25
CA SER A 118 -9.99 -15.26 -0.62
C SER A 118 -10.10 -15.16 -2.14
N ILE A 119 -11.17 -15.75 -2.69
CA ILE A 119 -11.51 -15.57 -4.10
C ILE A 119 -12.05 -14.15 -4.24
N HIS A 120 -11.27 -13.27 -4.85
CA HIS A 120 -11.60 -11.88 -5.07
C HIS A 120 -11.09 -11.41 -6.44
N GLU A 121 -11.71 -10.39 -6.99
CA GLU A 121 -11.25 -9.65 -8.16
C GLU A 121 -11.42 -8.19 -7.83
N THR A 122 -10.55 -7.24 -8.14
CA THR A 122 -10.81 -5.81 -7.88
C THR A 122 -11.13 -5.07 -9.19
N ARG A 123 -12.33 -4.54 -9.44
CA ARG A 123 -12.65 -3.79 -10.70
C ARG A 123 -12.90 -2.33 -10.42
N SER A 124 -12.74 -1.44 -11.41
CA SER A 124 -13.00 0.01 -11.41
C SER A 124 -13.87 0.49 -12.58
N LYS A 125 -14.95 1.28 -12.34
CA LYS A 125 -15.68 2.00 -13.41
C LYS A 125 -14.85 3.15 -13.99
N GLU A 126 -14.18 3.91 -13.13
CA GLU A 126 -13.29 5.00 -13.53
C GLU A 126 -11.83 4.59 -13.36
N PRO A 127 -10.86 5.21 -14.07
CA PRO A 127 -9.45 4.97 -13.81
C PRO A 127 -9.08 5.28 -12.35
N SER A 128 -8.66 4.25 -11.62
CA SER A 128 -8.26 4.35 -10.21
C SER A 128 -6.82 3.94 -10.00
N MET A 129 -6.15 4.54 -9.01
CA MET A 129 -4.81 4.15 -8.59
C MET A 129 -4.82 3.58 -7.17
N LEU A 130 -4.44 2.31 -7.07
CA LEU A 130 -4.31 1.59 -5.80
C LEU A 130 -2.84 1.43 -5.43
N LEU A 131 -2.53 1.58 -4.15
CA LEU A 131 -1.33 1.05 -3.54
C LEU A 131 -1.65 -0.33 -2.97
N VAL A 132 -1.00 -1.37 -3.49
CA VAL A 132 -1.27 -2.76 -3.11
C VAL A 132 -0.04 -3.34 -2.43
N PHE A 133 -0.26 -3.96 -1.28
CA PHE A 133 0.69 -4.85 -0.61
C PHE A 133 0.17 -6.28 -0.70
N GLU A 134 1.03 -7.22 -1.07
CA GLU A 134 0.75 -8.65 -0.99
C GLU A 134 1.87 -9.37 -0.25
N CYS A 135 1.50 -10.31 0.60
CA CYS A 135 2.43 -11.17 1.32
C CYS A 135 1.92 -12.61 1.27
N ARG A 136 2.84 -13.58 1.40
CA ARG A 136 2.45 -14.97 1.65
C ARG A 136 2.08 -15.09 3.12
N TYR A 137 0.85 -15.50 3.39
CA TYR A 137 0.42 -15.72 4.76
C TYR A 137 1.11 -16.94 5.36
N THR A 138 1.73 -16.78 6.53
CA THR A 138 2.58 -17.83 7.14
C THR A 138 2.11 -18.32 8.51
N ILE A 139 1.08 -17.71 9.10
CA ILE A 139 0.65 -18.08 10.46
C ILE A 139 -0.05 -19.43 10.46
N GLU A 140 0.56 -20.39 11.16
CA GLU A 140 -0.05 -21.67 11.50
C GLU A 140 -0.84 -21.50 12.81
N GLY A 141 -2.16 -21.44 12.70
CA GLY A 141 -3.02 -21.22 13.86
C GLY A 141 -4.50 -21.42 13.56
N SER A 142 -5.29 -21.55 14.63
CA SER A 142 -6.75 -21.66 14.56
C SER A 142 -7.44 -20.33 14.26
N VAL A 143 -6.83 -19.21 14.69
CA VAL A 143 -7.33 -17.86 14.42
C VAL A 143 -6.85 -17.43 13.03
N ARG A 144 -7.79 -17.07 12.15
CA ARG A 144 -7.54 -16.62 10.78
C ARG A 144 -7.93 -15.16 10.64
N PRO A 145 -7.25 -14.39 9.78
CA PRO A 145 -7.65 -13.02 9.53
C PRO A 145 -8.93 -13.01 8.70
N GLU A 146 -9.75 -11.98 8.93
CA GLU A 146 -11.02 -11.79 8.23
C GLU A 146 -10.94 -10.60 7.27
N LEU A 147 -11.89 -10.55 6.34
CA LEU A 147 -12.10 -9.39 5.47
C LEU A 147 -12.24 -8.14 6.33
N LEU A 148 -11.37 -7.16 6.12
CA LEU A 148 -11.39 -5.91 6.85
C LEU A 148 -11.45 -4.74 5.88
N LEU A 149 -12.39 -3.85 6.14
CA LEU A 149 -12.64 -2.65 5.34
C LEU A 149 -12.57 -1.44 6.25
N GLY A 150 -11.86 -0.42 5.82
CA GLY A 150 -11.65 0.74 6.67
C GLY A 150 -11.36 2.02 5.92
N MET A 151 -11.47 3.11 6.66
CA MET A 151 -11.02 4.43 6.23
C MET A 151 -9.93 4.90 7.18
N THR A 152 -8.87 5.48 6.63
CA THR A 152 -7.71 5.89 7.42
C THR A 152 -8.09 6.96 8.44
N HIS A 153 -8.89 7.96 8.04
CA HIS A 153 -9.32 9.02 8.95
C HIS A 153 -10.24 8.53 10.09
N ARG A 154 -10.85 7.34 9.95
CA ARG A 154 -11.67 6.71 11.00
C ARG A 154 -10.86 5.84 11.95
N GLN A 155 -9.60 5.54 11.63
CA GLN A 155 -8.73 4.82 12.55
C GLN A 155 -8.31 5.73 13.70
N PRO A 156 -8.24 5.20 14.94
CA PRO A 156 -7.85 5.99 16.09
C PRO A 156 -6.41 6.49 15.92
N LEU A 157 -6.17 7.72 16.38
CA LEU A 157 -4.82 8.21 16.58
C LEU A 157 -4.19 7.46 17.75
N LEU A 158 -2.99 6.95 17.53
CA LEU A 158 -2.22 6.27 18.56
C LEU A 158 -1.29 7.26 19.25
N ASP A 159 -1.16 7.10 20.57
CA ASP A 159 -0.16 7.83 21.33
C ASP A 159 1.25 7.41 20.88
N THR A 160 2.13 8.39 20.71
CA THR A 160 3.51 8.17 20.29
C THR A 160 4.45 9.00 21.16
N PRO A 161 4.73 8.53 22.40
CA PRO A 161 5.52 9.30 23.36
C PRO A 161 6.86 9.76 22.79
N GLY A 162 7.13 11.07 22.91
CA GLY A 162 8.37 11.68 22.42
C GLY A 162 8.46 11.83 20.89
N LYS A 163 7.39 11.55 20.14
CA LYS A 163 7.31 11.72 18.69
C LYS A 163 6.32 12.82 18.34
N VAL A 164 6.52 13.45 17.19
CA VAL A 164 5.71 14.59 16.71
C VAL A 164 4.66 14.20 15.68
N PHE A 165 4.78 13.03 15.05
CA PHE A 165 3.88 12.61 13.98
C PHE A 165 2.57 12.00 14.51
N ALA A 166 1.50 12.17 13.76
CA ALA A 166 0.24 11.46 13.98
C ALA A 166 0.33 10.03 13.41
N LEU A 167 0.10 9.01 14.23
CA LEU A 167 0.17 7.60 13.84
C LEU A 167 -1.21 6.94 13.84
N ARG A 168 -1.51 6.19 12.77
CA ARG A 168 -2.66 5.27 12.69
C ARG A 168 -2.21 3.91 12.18
N LYS A 169 -2.82 2.85 12.72
CA LYS A 169 -2.71 1.47 12.19
C LYS A 169 -3.94 1.15 11.37
N LEU A 170 -3.76 0.47 10.24
CA LEU A 170 -4.87 0.07 9.36
C LEU A 170 -5.39 -1.33 9.70
N LEU A 171 -4.56 -2.22 10.26
CA LEU A 171 -5.00 -3.54 10.68
C LEU A 171 -5.11 -3.61 12.20
N THR A 172 -6.01 -4.47 12.69
CA THR A 172 -6.12 -4.77 14.11
C THR A 172 -4.83 -5.39 14.65
N THR A 173 -4.48 -5.09 15.89
CA THR A 173 -3.33 -5.72 16.55
C THR A 173 -3.80 -7.04 17.17
N SER A 174 -3.80 -8.11 16.38
CA SER A 174 -4.07 -9.48 16.84
C SER A 174 -3.05 -10.43 16.20
N ASN A 175 -2.96 -11.65 16.73
CA ASN A 175 -2.11 -12.71 16.19
C ASN A 175 -2.66 -13.36 14.90
N ALA A 176 -3.75 -12.82 14.34
CA ALA A 176 -4.33 -13.28 13.08
C ALA A 176 -3.68 -12.63 11.85
N TYR A 177 -3.00 -11.50 12.03
CA TYR A 177 -2.37 -10.73 10.96
C TYR A 177 -0.85 -10.75 11.14
N ASP A 178 -0.10 -11.08 10.09
CA ASP A 178 1.37 -11.18 10.07
C ASP A 178 2.08 -9.88 9.64
N PHE A 179 1.31 -8.91 9.17
CA PHE A 179 1.76 -7.54 8.98
C PHE A 179 0.74 -6.50 9.46
N ASN A 180 1.17 -5.25 9.49
CA ASN A 180 0.30 -4.09 9.63
C ASN A 180 0.70 -3.02 8.61
N VAL A 181 -0.22 -2.11 8.31
CA VAL A 181 0.09 -0.91 7.54
C VAL A 181 -0.14 0.30 8.43
N HIS A 182 0.90 1.12 8.56
CA HIS A 182 0.86 2.33 9.35
C HIS A 182 0.75 3.55 8.45
N VAL A 183 -0.04 4.53 8.86
CA VAL A 183 -0.08 5.86 8.25
C VAL A 183 0.50 6.85 9.25
N MET A 184 1.61 7.48 8.85
CA MET A 184 2.27 8.54 9.62
C MET A 184 2.07 9.87 8.91
N GLU A 185 1.58 10.87 9.63
CA GLU A 185 1.35 12.22 9.11
C GLU A 185 2.23 13.22 9.88
N PHE A 186 2.96 14.04 9.14
CA PHE A 186 3.89 15.05 9.65
C PHE A 186 3.51 16.44 9.14
N GLN A 187 3.42 17.42 10.02
CA GLN A 187 3.33 18.83 9.65
C GLN A 187 4.63 19.31 8.98
N PRO A 188 4.57 20.34 8.13
CA PRO A 188 5.77 20.95 7.56
C PRO A 188 6.84 21.26 8.61
N GLY A 189 8.06 20.78 8.42
CA GLY A 189 9.19 20.96 9.34
C GLY A 189 9.31 19.90 10.43
N GLU A 190 8.33 19.02 10.62
CA GLU A 190 8.45 17.90 11.56
C GLU A 190 9.32 16.77 11.02
N TYR A 191 10.06 16.11 11.91
CA TYR A 191 10.95 15.00 11.60
C TYR A 191 11.10 14.04 12.78
N LEU A 192 11.65 12.85 12.51
CA LEU A 192 11.96 11.85 13.54
C LEU A 192 13.36 12.09 14.14
N ASN A 193 13.44 12.25 15.46
CA ASN A 193 14.69 12.60 16.17
C ASN A 193 15.76 11.48 16.23
N GLU A 194 15.41 10.21 16.02
CA GLU A 194 16.28 9.05 16.30
C GLU A 194 17.07 8.55 15.08
N LYS A 195 17.81 9.44 14.41
CA LYS A 195 18.40 9.27 13.06
C LYS A 195 17.32 9.49 12.00
N VAL A 196 17.37 10.65 11.35
CA VAL A 196 16.31 11.16 10.46
C VAL A 196 16.10 10.23 9.27
N ARG A 197 15.09 9.34 9.37
CA ARG A 197 14.60 8.50 8.27
C ARG A 197 13.28 9.02 7.67
N TYR A 198 12.59 9.88 8.41
CA TYR A 198 11.30 10.48 8.02
C TYR A 198 11.30 11.96 8.37
N ALA A 199 10.94 12.82 7.42
CA ALA A 199 10.89 14.26 7.59
C ALA A 199 9.97 14.93 6.56
N ALA A 200 9.13 15.85 7.02
CA ALA A 200 8.31 16.70 6.17
C ALA A 200 9.09 17.95 5.75
N LEU A 201 10.02 17.80 4.80
CA LEU A 201 10.83 18.92 4.27
C LEU A 201 10.07 19.81 3.28
N GLY A 202 8.80 19.50 3.01
CA GLY A 202 7.93 20.26 2.11
C GLY A 202 7.19 21.40 2.81
N ARG A 203 6.44 22.17 2.00
CA ARG A 203 5.52 23.22 2.49
C ARG A 203 4.13 22.72 2.86
N ILE A 204 3.85 21.44 2.60
CA ILE A 204 2.58 20.79 2.89
C ILE A 204 2.82 19.57 3.77
N ARG A 205 1.76 19.16 4.47
CA ARG A 205 1.76 17.95 5.29
C ARG A 205 2.26 16.75 4.49
N SER A 206 3.16 15.97 5.06
CA SER A 206 3.65 14.73 4.46
C SER A 206 2.93 13.52 5.06
N ARG A 207 2.58 12.56 4.21
CA ARG A 207 1.95 11.30 4.62
C ARG A 207 2.82 10.15 4.16
N TYR A 208 3.26 9.33 5.11
CA TYR A 208 4.00 8.11 4.87
C TYR A 208 3.07 6.91 5.10
N ILE A 209 3.12 5.94 4.19
CA ILE A 209 2.43 4.65 4.32
C ILE A 209 3.53 3.61 4.50
N LEU A 210 3.52 2.92 5.63
CA LEU A 210 4.56 1.99 6.01
C LEU A 210 3.98 0.59 6.12
N TYR A 211 4.53 -0.35 5.37
CA TYR A 211 4.36 -1.77 5.65
C TYR A 211 5.22 -2.14 6.87
N LYS A 212 4.63 -2.79 7.85
CA LYS A 212 5.30 -3.27 9.05
C LYS A 212 5.06 -4.76 9.19
N ASP A 213 6.08 -5.54 8.89
CA ASP A 213 6.13 -6.95 9.26
C ASP A 213 6.09 -7.06 10.80
N VAL A 214 5.10 -7.78 11.33
CA VAL A 214 4.93 -7.98 12.77
C VAL A 214 5.34 -9.39 13.22
N ASN A 215 5.61 -10.29 12.28
CA ASN A 215 5.93 -11.69 12.54
C ASN A 215 7.36 -12.07 12.19
N ARG A 216 8.19 -11.13 11.72
CA ARG A 216 9.61 -11.37 11.52
C ARG A 216 10.27 -11.85 12.81
N ASP A 217 10.78 -13.09 12.79
CA ASP A 217 11.62 -13.61 13.85
C ASP A 217 12.86 -12.72 13.98
N PRO A 218 13.08 -12.10 15.16
CA PRO A 218 14.23 -11.21 15.38
C PRO A 218 15.58 -11.92 15.26
N LEU A 219 15.61 -13.25 15.32
CA LEU A 219 16.80 -14.07 15.16
C LEU A 219 16.99 -14.58 13.73
N PHE A 220 15.98 -14.44 12.86
CA PHE A 220 16.07 -14.86 11.47
C PHE A 220 16.70 -13.75 10.61
N HIS A 221 17.98 -13.91 10.32
CA HIS A 221 18.67 -13.15 9.29
C HIS A 221 18.62 -13.93 7.97
N PRO A 222 17.92 -13.43 6.92
CA PRO A 222 18.06 -14.01 5.60
C PRO A 222 19.51 -13.81 5.13
N HIS A 223 20.13 -14.92 4.73
CA HIS A 223 21.49 -14.96 4.18
C HIS A 223 21.59 -14.23 2.84
#